data_AF-A0A1Z8UYX8-F1
#
_entry.id   AF-A0A1Z8UYX8-F1
#
_cell.length_a   1.000
_cell.length_b   1.000
_cell.length_c   1.000
_cell.angle_alpha   90.00
_cell.angle_beta   90.00
_cell.angle_gamma   90.00
#
_symmetry.space_group_name_H-M   'P 1'
#
loop_
_entity.id
_entity.type
_entity.pdbx_description
1 polymer ?
#
loop_
_entity_poly.entity_id
_entity_poly.type
_entity_poly.pdbx_seq_one_letter_code
_entity_poly.pdbx_strand_id
1 'polypeptide(L)'
;MAMKFFFAFLIFISFSARSELRIDITQGNLNPIPVAILEFNSSNSESREISSNINIVISNNLERSGLFSILPKKLFFNTSLPFEKKPIFEDWKITTAQGLVHGKLNLRNEKIDIEFRLWDVLSQKQMVAQKLSTEKSNWRRIAHVISDIIYQRITGESGYFDSRIVYISESGPKSNRKKRLAIIDQDGANHKFLTDGSYLALTPRFSPAAQEVAYLSYNNTVPRIFLLDLNTGKQKILGDFPGMTFSPRYSPDGKKLVMSLAKNGNTDIYEMNLETLKMKRLTFYDGIDTAPSYSPDGDFITFESDRSGSQKIYIMNLKTKKVKRISFGKGKYATPVWSPRGDLIAFTKLLGGEFYIGVMYADGKGERVVYKSYLVEGPSWSPNGRVIAFYNQSKFSGGKISNPKVKMIDLTGINLRELVTPSDASDPAWSGLLP
;
A
#
# COMPACT_ATOMS: atom_id res chain seq x y z
N MET A 1 43.75 43.27 -50.48
CA MET A 1 43.48 42.17 -49.53
C MET A 1 42.01 42.31 -49.11
N ALA A 2 41.11 41.56 -49.75
CA ALA A 2 39.66 41.70 -49.55
C ALA A 2 39.16 40.67 -48.53
N MET A 3 38.57 41.14 -47.43
CA MET A 3 38.13 40.33 -46.31
C MET A 3 36.67 39.92 -46.51
N LYS A 4 36.44 38.61 -46.71
CA LYS A 4 35.09 38.01 -46.80
C LYS A 4 34.51 37.84 -45.39
N PHE A 5 33.36 38.45 -45.10
CA PHE A 5 32.56 38.14 -43.92
C PHE A 5 31.60 36.98 -44.24
N PHE A 6 31.67 35.92 -43.44
CA PHE A 6 30.77 34.77 -43.50
C PHE A 6 29.69 34.97 -42.44
N PHE A 7 28.43 35.12 -42.85
CA PHE A 7 27.29 35.20 -41.93
C PHE A 7 26.80 33.79 -41.62
N ALA A 8 26.94 33.34 -40.37
CA ALA A 8 26.40 32.07 -39.90
C ALA A 8 24.95 32.26 -39.44
N PHE A 9 24.01 31.57 -40.09
CA PHE A 9 22.58 31.60 -39.76
C PHE A 9 22.30 30.55 -38.66
N LEU A 10 21.96 31.01 -37.45
CA LEU A 10 21.56 30.13 -36.34
C LEU A 10 20.08 29.73 -36.51
N ILE A 11 19.84 28.45 -36.81
CA ILE A 11 18.49 27.87 -36.85
C ILE A 11 18.08 27.54 -35.41
N PHE A 12 17.15 28.31 -34.85
CA PHE A 12 16.49 28.00 -33.58
C PHE A 12 15.47 26.87 -33.80
N ILE A 13 15.79 25.66 -33.35
CA ILE A 13 14.84 24.56 -33.27
C ILE A 13 13.99 24.78 -32.02
N SER A 14 12.75 25.25 -32.21
CA SER A 14 11.79 25.39 -31.12
C SER A 14 11.32 24.00 -30.67
N PHE A 15 11.75 23.55 -29.51
CA PHE A 15 11.14 22.40 -28.83
C PHE A 15 9.74 22.81 -28.35
N SER A 16 8.71 22.19 -28.91
CA SER A 16 7.36 22.28 -28.34
C SER A 16 7.35 21.58 -26.98
N ALA A 17 7.30 22.37 -25.90
CA ALA A 17 7.00 21.85 -24.57
C ALA A 17 5.57 21.30 -24.58
N ARG A 18 5.43 19.97 -24.63
CA ARG A 18 4.14 19.32 -24.36
C ARG A 18 3.90 19.44 -22.86
N SER A 19 3.03 20.36 -22.48
CA SER A 19 2.40 20.36 -21.16
C SER A 19 1.50 19.13 -21.06
N GLU A 20 2.07 17.98 -20.70
CA GLU A 20 1.27 16.92 -20.11
C GLU A 20 0.71 17.46 -18.80
N LEU A 21 -0.62 17.42 -18.65
CA LEU A 21 -1.33 17.84 -17.46
C LEU A 21 -1.00 16.83 -16.35
N ARG A 22 0.11 17.04 -15.66
CA ARG A 22 0.44 16.28 -14.44
C ARG A 22 -0.47 16.80 -13.34
N ILE A 23 -1.46 15.99 -12.99
CA ILE A 23 -2.33 16.26 -11.85
C ILE A 23 -1.46 16.23 -10.59
N ASP A 24 -1.45 17.32 -9.82
CA ASP A 24 -0.81 17.32 -8.51
C ASP A 24 -1.74 16.65 -7.49
N ILE A 25 -1.52 15.35 -7.29
CA ILE A 25 -2.35 14.49 -6.44
C ILE A 25 -2.02 14.67 -4.95
N THR A 26 -1.11 15.59 -4.59
CA THR A 26 -0.65 15.79 -3.21
C THR A 26 -1.63 16.60 -2.35
N GLN A 27 -2.56 17.33 -2.96
CA GLN A 27 -3.65 18.03 -2.28
C GLN A 27 -4.95 17.21 -2.34
N GLY A 28 -5.80 17.41 -1.35
CA GLY A 28 -7.13 16.77 -1.31
C GLY A 28 -7.88 17.00 -2.61
N ASN A 29 -8.20 15.93 -3.35
CA ASN A 29 -8.89 16.09 -4.63
C ASN A 29 -10.35 16.47 -4.39
N LEU A 30 -10.70 17.74 -4.64
CA LEU A 30 -12.07 18.22 -4.54
C LEU A 30 -12.93 17.82 -5.76
N ASN A 31 -12.30 17.46 -6.89
CA ASN A 31 -12.99 17.14 -8.15
C ASN A 31 -12.48 15.80 -8.72
N PRO A 32 -13.08 14.67 -8.31
CA PRO A 32 -12.75 13.36 -8.86
C PRO A 32 -12.93 13.30 -10.39
N ILE A 33 -12.05 12.57 -11.08
CA ILE A 33 -12.06 12.42 -12.53
C ILE A 33 -13.27 11.57 -12.95
N PRO A 34 -14.23 12.11 -13.73
CA PRO A 34 -15.38 11.35 -14.18
C PRO A 34 -14.97 10.30 -15.23
N VAL A 35 -15.26 9.04 -14.96
CA VAL A 35 -14.96 7.91 -15.86
C VAL A 35 -16.24 7.15 -16.16
N ALA A 36 -16.51 6.94 -17.44
CA ALA A 36 -17.54 6.03 -17.90
C ALA A 36 -16.95 4.63 -18.12
N ILE A 37 -17.65 3.60 -17.63
CA ILE A 37 -17.26 2.21 -17.81
C ILE A 37 -18.44 1.46 -18.43
N LEU A 38 -18.22 0.94 -19.64
CA LEU A 38 -19.16 0.08 -20.35
C LEU A 38 -18.90 -1.39 -20.00
N GLU A 39 -19.99 -2.17 -19.98
CA GLU A 39 -19.88 -3.62 -19.85
C GLU A 39 -19.08 -4.22 -21.00
N PHE A 40 -18.23 -5.20 -20.69
CA PHE A 40 -17.44 -5.85 -21.73
C PHE A 40 -18.33 -6.76 -22.56
N ASN A 41 -18.25 -6.62 -23.89
CA ASN A 41 -19.00 -7.44 -24.83
C ASN A 41 -18.71 -8.92 -24.56
N SER A 42 -19.76 -9.71 -24.35
CA SER A 42 -19.69 -11.10 -23.92
C SER A 42 -20.67 -11.95 -24.74
N SER A 43 -20.28 -13.17 -25.10
CA SER A 43 -21.03 -14.01 -26.04
C SER A 43 -22.10 -14.91 -25.39
N ASN A 44 -21.94 -15.26 -24.12
CA ASN A 44 -22.86 -16.14 -23.39
C ASN A 44 -23.25 -15.53 -22.01
N SER A 45 -24.21 -16.16 -21.32
CA SER A 45 -24.72 -15.67 -20.02
C SER A 45 -23.64 -15.63 -18.94
N GLU A 46 -22.81 -16.65 -18.87
CA GLU A 46 -21.74 -16.78 -17.88
C GLU A 46 -20.64 -15.71 -18.04
N SER A 47 -20.15 -15.51 -19.28
CA SER A 47 -19.20 -14.45 -19.59
C SER A 47 -19.76 -13.05 -19.29
N ARG A 48 -21.07 -12.85 -19.47
CA ARG A 48 -21.76 -11.60 -19.12
C ARG A 48 -21.79 -11.37 -17.61
N GLU A 49 -22.05 -12.40 -16.80
CA GLU A 49 -21.99 -12.30 -15.34
C GLU A 49 -20.58 -11.95 -14.86
N ILE A 50 -19.57 -12.65 -15.37
CA ILE A 50 -18.16 -12.37 -15.06
C ILE A 50 -17.80 -10.93 -15.47
N SER A 51 -18.19 -10.50 -16.67
CA SER A 51 -17.98 -9.14 -17.16
C SER A 51 -18.61 -8.09 -16.24
N SER A 52 -19.84 -8.32 -15.77
CA SER A 52 -20.51 -7.44 -14.81
C SER A 52 -19.74 -7.34 -13.49
N ASN A 53 -19.32 -8.48 -12.94
CA ASN A 53 -18.54 -8.55 -11.71
C ASN A 53 -17.17 -7.85 -11.83
N ILE A 54 -16.50 -8.00 -12.97
CA ILE A 54 -15.24 -7.28 -13.27
C ILE A 54 -15.48 -5.76 -13.28
N ASN A 55 -16.53 -5.29 -13.95
CA ASN A 55 -16.85 -3.87 -14.02
C ASN A 55 -17.18 -3.28 -12.64
N ILE A 56 -17.87 -4.03 -11.78
CA ILE A 56 -18.13 -3.64 -10.39
C ILE A 56 -16.81 -3.48 -9.62
N VAL A 57 -15.89 -4.43 -9.76
CA VAL A 57 -14.58 -4.36 -9.08
C VAL A 57 -13.75 -3.19 -9.58
N ILE A 58 -13.69 -2.95 -10.90
CA ILE A 58 -12.98 -1.81 -11.48
C ILE A 58 -13.57 -0.49 -10.97
N SER A 59 -14.89 -0.36 -11.02
CA SER A 59 -15.59 0.84 -10.56
C SER A 59 -15.27 1.12 -9.09
N ASN A 60 -15.45 0.12 -8.23
CA ASN A 60 -15.20 0.24 -6.80
C ASN A 60 -13.73 0.56 -6.50
N ASN A 61 -12.78 -0.01 -7.23
CA ASN A 61 -11.36 0.29 -7.07
C ASN A 61 -11.06 1.77 -7.33
N LEU A 62 -11.49 2.27 -8.50
CA LEU A 62 -11.25 3.64 -8.91
C LEU A 62 -11.92 4.63 -7.95
N GLU A 63 -13.18 4.40 -7.56
CA GLU A 63 -13.87 5.28 -6.59
C GLU A 63 -13.20 5.27 -5.22
N ARG A 64 -12.82 4.09 -4.70
CA ARG A 64 -12.16 3.98 -3.39
C ARG A 64 -10.79 4.66 -3.33
N SER A 65 -10.18 4.98 -4.46
CA SER A 65 -8.96 5.80 -4.49
C SER A 65 -9.21 7.27 -4.14
N GLY A 66 -10.47 7.73 -4.27
CA GLY A 66 -10.84 9.14 -4.11
C GLY A 66 -10.45 10.04 -5.28
N LEU A 67 -9.83 9.48 -6.33
CA LEU A 67 -9.39 10.23 -7.50
C LEU A 67 -10.36 10.18 -8.68
N PHE A 68 -11.31 9.25 -8.64
CA PHE A 68 -12.25 9.00 -9.74
C PHE A 68 -13.69 9.04 -9.25
N SER A 69 -14.60 9.42 -10.15
CA SER A 69 -16.04 9.26 -9.99
C SER A 69 -16.57 8.44 -11.15
N ILE A 70 -17.27 7.34 -10.87
CA ILE A 70 -17.83 6.50 -11.92
C ILE A 70 -19.20 7.02 -12.32
N LEU A 71 -19.36 7.31 -13.61
CA LEU A 71 -20.59 7.88 -14.12
C LEU A 71 -21.71 6.83 -14.12
N PRO A 72 -22.92 7.18 -13.66
CA PRO A 72 -24.04 6.24 -13.64
C PRO A 72 -24.52 5.95 -15.07
N LYS A 73 -24.78 4.67 -15.35
CA LYS A 73 -25.16 4.17 -16.69
C LYS A 73 -26.35 4.89 -17.34
N LYS A 74 -27.26 5.46 -16.54
CA LYS A 74 -28.42 6.24 -17.02
C LYS A 74 -28.05 7.51 -17.78
N LEU A 75 -26.81 8.00 -17.65
CA LEU A 75 -26.32 9.15 -18.40
C LEU A 75 -25.85 8.77 -19.82
N PHE A 76 -25.66 7.47 -20.10
CA PHE A 76 -25.07 7.02 -21.35
C PHE A 76 -26.15 6.88 -22.42
N PHE A 77 -25.95 7.53 -23.57
CA PHE A 77 -26.80 7.34 -24.75
C PHE A 77 -26.70 5.91 -25.29
N ASN A 78 -25.49 5.35 -25.25
CA ASN A 78 -25.18 4.00 -25.67
C ASN A 78 -24.54 3.23 -24.51
N THR A 79 -25.21 2.17 -24.06
CA THR A 79 -24.71 1.29 -22.99
C THR A 79 -23.88 0.11 -23.51
N SER A 80 -23.73 0.00 -24.83
CA SER A 80 -22.92 -1.02 -25.49
C SER A 80 -22.17 -0.40 -26.67
N LEU A 81 -20.90 -0.75 -26.81
CA LEU A 81 -20.04 -0.34 -27.91
C LEU A 81 -19.32 -1.59 -28.42
N PRO A 82 -19.49 -2.01 -29.69
CA PRO A 82 -18.72 -3.11 -30.26
C PRO A 82 -17.23 -2.83 -30.14
N PHE A 83 -16.46 -3.79 -29.62
CA PHE A 83 -15.03 -3.61 -29.33
C PHE A 83 -14.20 -3.04 -30.49
N GLU A 84 -14.47 -3.45 -31.72
CA GLU A 84 -13.70 -2.98 -32.89
C GLU A 84 -14.03 -1.54 -33.29
N LYS A 85 -15.17 -1.00 -32.85
CA LYS A 85 -15.60 0.36 -33.19
C LYS A 85 -15.00 1.41 -32.25
N LYS A 86 -14.73 2.58 -32.82
CA LYS A 86 -14.36 3.79 -32.08
C LYS A 86 -15.63 4.40 -31.44
N PRO A 87 -15.57 4.94 -30.21
CA PRO A 87 -16.70 5.66 -29.62
C PRO A 87 -17.11 6.89 -30.43
N ILE A 88 -18.40 7.24 -30.41
CA ILE A 88 -18.90 8.53 -30.87
C ILE A 88 -18.68 9.52 -29.72
N PHE A 89 -17.64 10.36 -29.80
CA PHE A 89 -17.16 11.15 -28.66
C PHE A 89 -18.14 12.25 -28.24
N GLU A 90 -18.96 12.71 -29.16
CA GLU A 90 -20.02 13.70 -28.94
C GLU A 90 -21.02 13.21 -27.87
N ASP A 91 -21.41 11.93 -27.92
CA ASP A 91 -22.30 11.30 -26.94
C ASP A 91 -21.71 11.29 -25.53
N TRP A 92 -20.37 11.23 -25.41
CA TRP A 92 -19.68 11.11 -24.14
C TRP A 92 -19.32 12.46 -23.53
N LYS A 93 -19.02 13.47 -24.35
CA LYS A 93 -18.71 14.83 -23.90
C LYS A 93 -19.87 15.45 -23.12
N ILE A 94 -21.11 15.17 -23.54
CA ILE A 94 -22.32 15.63 -22.85
C ILE A 94 -22.57 14.92 -21.51
N THR A 95 -21.93 13.77 -21.25
CA THR A 95 -22.00 13.06 -19.95
C THR A 95 -20.97 13.56 -18.94
N THR A 96 -20.12 14.52 -19.29
CA THR A 96 -18.94 15.00 -18.54
C THR A 96 -17.80 13.98 -18.37
N ALA A 97 -17.91 12.80 -19.01
CA ALA A 97 -16.87 11.79 -19.00
C ALA A 97 -15.54 12.36 -19.51
N GLN A 98 -14.47 12.17 -18.74
CA GLN A 98 -13.10 12.46 -19.18
C GLN A 98 -12.42 11.18 -19.67
N GLY A 99 -12.71 10.04 -19.03
CA GLY A 99 -12.26 8.71 -19.46
C GLY A 99 -13.44 7.83 -19.88
N LEU A 100 -13.24 7.00 -20.91
CA LEU A 100 -14.18 5.94 -21.30
C LEU A 100 -13.47 4.59 -21.40
N VAL A 101 -13.98 3.61 -20.67
CA VAL A 101 -13.50 2.23 -20.67
C VAL A 101 -14.54 1.33 -21.36
N HIS A 102 -14.12 0.53 -22.32
CA HIS A 102 -14.93 -0.54 -22.89
C HIS A 102 -14.04 -1.72 -23.28
N GLY A 103 -14.64 -2.89 -23.50
CA GLY A 103 -13.90 -4.10 -23.78
C GLY A 103 -14.74 -5.24 -24.31
N LYS A 104 -14.11 -6.39 -24.52
CA LYS A 104 -14.76 -7.68 -24.77
C LYS A 104 -14.14 -8.74 -23.86
N LEU A 105 -14.97 -9.70 -23.47
CA LEU A 105 -14.59 -10.86 -22.68
C LEU A 105 -15.01 -12.12 -23.42
N ASN A 106 -14.04 -13.00 -23.66
CA ASN A 106 -14.26 -14.31 -24.24
C ASN A 106 -13.94 -15.37 -23.19
N LEU A 107 -14.89 -16.25 -22.92
CA LEU A 107 -14.69 -17.42 -22.07
C LEU A 107 -14.52 -18.66 -22.96
N ARG A 108 -13.40 -19.35 -22.80
CA ARG A 108 -13.09 -20.62 -23.49
C ARG A 108 -12.69 -21.65 -22.46
N ASN A 109 -13.58 -22.61 -22.19
CA ASN A 109 -13.43 -23.58 -21.09
C ASN A 109 -13.19 -22.81 -19.77
N GLU A 110 -12.09 -23.11 -19.06
CA GLU A 110 -11.69 -22.44 -17.82
C GLU A 110 -10.75 -21.23 -18.02
N LYS A 111 -10.62 -20.72 -19.25
CA LYS A 111 -9.80 -19.54 -19.56
C LYS A 111 -10.65 -18.35 -19.98
N ILE A 112 -10.35 -17.20 -19.39
CA ILE A 112 -10.91 -15.90 -19.75
C ILE A 112 -9.85 -15.11 -20.53
N ASP A 113 -10.23 -14.63 -21.72
CA ASP A 113 -9.50 -13.62 -22.47
C ASP A 113 -10.27 -12.30 -22.42
N ILE A 114 -9.62 -11.24 -21.94
CA ILE A 114 -10.17 -9.88 -21.85
C ILE A 114 -9.36 -8.97 -22.76
N GLU A 115 -10.06 -8.22 -23.62
CA GLU A 115 -9.47 -7.12 -24.36
C GLU A 115 -10.21 -5.84 -23.97
N PHE A 116 -9.49 -4.80 -23.57
CA PHE A 116 -10.10 -3.53 -23.17
C PHE A 116 -9.34 -2.34 -23.73
N ARG A 117 -10.07 -1.23 -23.85
CA ARG A 117 -9.54 0.07 -24.29
C ARG A 117 -9.92 1.14 -23.28
N LEU A 118 -9.00 2.07 -23.05
CA LEU A 118 -9.24 3.33 -22.35
C LEU A 118 -9.09 4.48 -23.34
N TRP A 119 -10.09 5.34 -23.39
CA TRP A 119 -10.11 6.53 -24.24
C TRP A 119 -10.12 7.80 -23.39
N ASP A 120 -9.37 8.80 -23.84
CA ASP A 120 -9.54 10.19 -23.43
C ASP A 120 -10.67 10.79 -24.26
N VAL A 121 -11.76 11.17 -23.61
CA VAL A 121 -12.96 11.69 -24.27
C VAL A 121 -12.74 13.10 -24.82
N LEU A 122 -11.93 13.91 -24.14
CA LEU A 122 -11.68 15.30 -24.51
C LEU A 122 -10.77 15.37 -25.74
N SER A 123 -9.64 14.66 -25.70
CA SER A 123 -8.67 14.62 -26.79
C SER A 123 -9.03 13.61 -27.89
N GLN A 124 -10.04 12.77 -27.67
CA GLN A 124 -10.53 11.72 -28.59
C GLN A 124 -9.46 10.69 -28.97
N LYS A 125 -8.53 10.42 -28.05
CA LYS A 125 -7.39 9.54 -28.25
C LYS A 125 -7.51 8.27 -27.43
N GLN A 126 -7.05 7.17 -28.01
CA GLN A 126 -6.87 5.94 -27.27
C GLN A 126 -5.66 6.08 -26.34
N MET A 127 -5.87 5.89 -25.05
CA MET A 127 -4.81 5.93 -24.04
C MET A 127 -4.22 4.54 -23.77
N VAL A 128 -5.07 3.50 -23.82
CA VAL A 128 -4.70 2.08 -23.60
C VAL A 128 -5.46 1.20 -24.57
N ALA A 129 -4.79 0.16 -25.08
CA ALA A 129 -5.41 -1.05 -25.58
C ALA A 129 -4.59 -2.24 -25.08
N GLN A 130 -5.21 -3.14 -24.33
CA GLN A 130 -4.52 -4.31 -23.78
C GLN A 130 -5.37 -5.58 -23.91
N LYS A 131 -4.66 -6.70 -23.99
CA LYS A 131 -5.20 -8.05 -23.95
C LYS A 131 -4.61 -8.79 -22.77
N LEU A 132 -5.47 -9.39 -21.95
CA LEU A 132 -5.11 -10.12 -20.76
C LEU A 132 -5.79 -11.49 -20.78
N SER A 133 -5.09 -12.52 -20.33
CA SER A 133 -5.59 -13.89 -20.28
C SER A 133 -5.35 -14.49 -18.90
N THR A 134 -6.35 -15.16 -18.36
CA THR A 134 -6.25 -15.78 -17.03
C THR A 134 -7.18 -17.00 -16.92
N GLU A 135 -6.99 -17.80 -15.88
CA GLU A 135 -7.99 -18.77 -15.46
C GLU A 135 -9.25 -18.09 -14.94
N LYS A 136 -10.40 -18.75 -15.13
CA LYS A 136 -11.72 -18.25 -14.73
C LYS A 136 -11.81 -17.96 -13.22
N SER A 137 -11.17 -18.78 -12.41
CA SER A 137 -11.05 -18.61 -10.95
C SER A 137 -10.43 -17.26 -10.54
N ASN A 138 -9.59 -16.68 -11.40
CA ASN A 138 -8.83 -15.45 -11.16
C ASN A 138 -9.48 -14.19 -11.75
N TRP A 139 -10.76 -14.24 -12.15
CA TRP A 139 -11.47 -13.09 -12.74
C TRP A 139 -11.41 -11.83 -11.86
N ARG A 140 -11.39 -11.99 -10.54
CA ARG A 140 -11.34 -10.85 -9.61
C ARG A 140 -9.97 -10.18 -9.64
N ARG A 141 -8.91 -10.99 -9.63
CA ARG A 141 -7.53 -10.52 -9.72
C ARG A 141 -7.34 -9.71 -11.01
N ILE A 142 -7.84 -10.20 -12.15
CA ILE A 142 -7.69 -9.46 -13.41
C ILE A 142 -8.46 -8.13 -13.41
N ALA A 143 -9.57 -8.03 -12.70
CA ALA A 143 -10.25 -6.74 -12.50
C ALA A 143 -9.38 -5.74 -11.74
N HIS A 144 -8.64 -6.19 -10.71
CA HIS A 144 -7.67 -5.35 -10.01
C HIS A 144 -6.52 -4.91 -10.92
N VAL A 145 -5.96 -5.81 -11.72
CA VAL A 145 -4.91 -5.49 -12.71
C VAL A 145 -5.39 -4.45 -13.73
N ILE A 146 -6.61 -4.61 -14.27
CA ILE A 146 -7.20 -3.62 -15.19
C ILE A 146 -7.36 -2.27 -14.49
N SER A 147 -7.78 -2.26 -13.22
CA SER A 147 -7.87 -1.04 -12.42
C SER A 147 -6.52 -0.35 -12.25
N ASP A 148 -5.46 -1.12 -12.00
CA ASP A 148 -4.10 -0.61 -11.85
C ASP A 148 -3.58 0.02 -13.16
N ILE A 149 -3.88 -0.61 -14.31
CA ILE A 149 -3.52 -0.07 -15.64
C ILE A 149 -4.26 1.25 -15.90
N ILE A 150 -5.56 1.32 -15.63
CA ILE A 150 -6.37 2.53 -15.81
C ILE A 150 -5.87 3.64 -14.90
N TYR A 151 -5.68 3.32 -13.61
CA TYR A 151 -5.17 4.24 -12.61
C TYR A 151 -3.83 4.81 -13.05
N GLN A 152 -2.85 3.95 -13.34
CA GLN A 152 -1.51 4.38 -13.74
C GLN A 152 -1.52 5.23 -14.99
N ARG A 153 -2.35 4.88 -15.98
CA ARG A 153 -2.39 5.64 -17.23
C ARG A 153 -2.94 7.05 -17.04
N ILE A 154 -3.90 7.24 -16.14
CA ILE A 154 -4.57 8.52 -15.90
C ILE A 154 -3.80 9.37 -14.88
N THR A 155 -3.30 8.77 -13.80
CA THR A 155 -2.65 9.48 -12.69
C THR A 155 -1.15 9.63 -12.86
N GLY A 156 -0.51 8.72 -13.61
CA GLY A 156 0.94 8.60 -13.68
C GLY A 156 1.58 7.88 -12.47
N GLU A 157 0.80 7.52 -11.45
CA GLU A 157 1.25 6.76 -10.29
C GLU A 157 1.00 5.26 -10.49
N SER A 158 1.88 4.38 -9.99
CA SER A 158 1.60 2.94 -10.04
C SER A 158 0.33 2.59 -9.26
N GLY A 159 -0.37 1.57 -9.73
CA GLY A 159 -1.54 1.02 -9.05
C GLY A 159 -1.17 0.29 -7.74
N TYR A 160 -2.21 -0.05 -6.97
CA TYR A 160 -2.10 -0.79 -5.71
C TYR A 160 -3.30 -1.70 -5.46
N PHE A 161 -4.17 -1.90 -6.45
CA PHE A 161 -5.39 -2.66 -6.29
C PHE A 161 -5.16 -4.16 -6.29
N ASP A 162 -4.21 -4.67 -7.10
CA ASP A 162 -3.81 -6.09 -7.07
C ASP A 162 -2.84 -6.37 -5.91
N SER A 163 -3.31 -6.10 -4.69
CA SER A 163 -2.55 -6.26 -3.45
C SER A 163 -3.44 -6.77 -2.31
N ARG A 164 -2.78 -7.28 -1.26
CA ARG A 164 -3.41 -7.88 -0.08
C ARG A 164 -2.88 -7.25 1.19
N ILE A 165 -3.63 -7.44 2.26
CA ILE A 165 -3.27 -7.04 3.61
C ILE A 165 -3.24 -8.30 4.47
N VAL A 166 -2.14 -8.53 5.17
CA VAL A 166 -2.10 -9.45 6.30
C VAL A 166 -2.30 -8.67 7.57
N TYR A 167 -3.04 -9.23 8.51
CA TYR A 167 -3.37 -8.58 9.75
C TYR A 167 -3.60 -9.60 10.86
N ILE A 168 -3.66 -9.12 12.10
CA ILE A 168 -4.04 -9.93 13.24
C ILE A 168 -5.54 -9.84 13.45
N SER A 169 -6.23 -10.95 13.20
CA SER A 169 -7.63 -11.13 13.56
C SER A 169 -7.73 -11.44 15.05
N GLU A 170 -8.52 -10.64 15.76
CA GLU A 170 -8.76 -10.79 17.18
C GLU A 170 -10.20 -11.21 17.47
N SER A 171 -10.36 -12.12 18.43
CA SER A 171 -11.68 -12.57 18.88
C SER A 171 -11.64 -12.99 20.35
N GLY A 172 -12.82 -13.10 20.96
CA GLY A 172 -12.95 -13.45 22.37
C GLY A 172 -12.74 -12.28 23.33
N PRO A 173 -12.95 -12.51 24.64
CA PRO A 173 -12.84 -11.49 25.67
C PRO A 173 -11.40 -11.00 25.83
N LYS A 174 -11.21 -9.80 26.39
CA LYS A 174 -9.87 -9.21 26.60
C LYS A 174 -8.94 -10.08 27.46
N SER A 175 -9.49 -10.83 28.41
CA SER A 175 -8.75 -11.74 29.30
C SER A 175 -8.30 -13.04 28.62
N ASN A 176 -8.92 -13.44 27.50
CA ASN A 176 -8.59 -14.64 26.75
C ASN A 176 -8.70 -14.38 25.25
N ARG A 177 -7.90 -13.43 24.79
CA ARG A 177 -7.96 -12.92 23.42
C ARG A 177 -7.29 -13.92 22.48
N LYS A 178 -8.05 -14.47 21.54
CA LYS A 178 -7.50 -15.31 20.47
C LYS A 178 -7.01 -14.41 19.33
N LYS A 179 -5.72 -14.50 19.01
CA LYS A 179 -5.05 -13.72 17.95
C LYS A 179 -4.55 -14.63 16.84
N ARG A 180 -5.12 -14.48 15.64
CA ARG A 180 -4.82 -15.28 14.45
C ARG A 180 -4.23 -14.41 13.36
N LEU A 181 -3.34 -14.99 12.56
CA LEU A 181 -2.92 -14.37 11.32
C LEU A 181 -4.00 -14.58 10.26
N ALA A 182 -4.39 -13.51 9.59
CA ALA A 182 -5.34 -13.53 8.49
C ALA A 182 -4.79 -12.73 7.30
N ILE A 183 -5.27 -13.07 6.10
CA ILE A 183 -5.00 -12.34 4.85
C ILE A 183 -6.31 -12.00 4.16
N ILE A 184 -6.35 -10.86 3.50
CA ILE A 184 -7.52 -10.32 2.81
C ILE A 184 -7.05 -9.43 1.65
N ASP A 185 -7.83 -9.30 0.59
CA ASP A 185 -7.55 -8.32 -0.46
C ASP A 185 -7.67 -6.89 0.11
N GLN A 186 -6.99 -5.90 -0.50
CA GLN A 186 -7.05 -4.51 -0.02
C GLN A 186 -8.47 -3.94 0.05
N ASP A 187 -9.44 -4.57 -0.64
CA ASP A 187 -10.83 -4.20 -0.62
C ASP A 187 -11.76 -5.03 0.26
N GLY A 188 -11.22 -5.96 1.04
CA GLY A 188 -11.97 -6.76 2.00
C GLY A 188 -12.46 -8.11 1.47
N ALA A 189 -12.21 -8.45 0.21
CA ALA A 189 -12.56 -9.75 -0.34
C ALA A 189 -11.52 -10.83 -0.04
N ASN A 190 -11.86 -12.09 -0.36
CA ASN A 190 -10.96 -13.25 -0.29
C ASN A 190 -10.29 -13.45 1.08
N HIS A 191 -10.99 -13.12 2.17
CA HIS A 191 -10.49 -13.30 3.53
C HIS A 191 -10.17 -14.78 3.82
N LYS A 192 -8.98 -15.05 4.39
CA LYS A 192 -8.55 -16.39 4.83
C LYS A 192 -7.74 -16.32 6.12
N PHE A 193 -7.97 -17.27 7.03
CA PHE A 193 -7.07 -17.50 8.17
C PHE A 193 -5.82 -18.26 7.73
N LEU A 194 -4.67 -17.76 8.18
CA LEU A 194 -3.36 -18.36 7.95
C LEU A 194 -2.87 -19.16 9.17
N THR A 195 -3.42 -18.90 10.35
CA THR A 195 -3.22 -19.71 11.56
C THR A 195 -4.55 -20.09 12.20
N ASP A 196 -4.59 -21.24 12.87
CA ASP A 196 -5.77 -21.78 13.55
C ASP A 196 -6.07 -21.08 14.91
N GLY A 197 -5.06 -20.39 15.45
CA GLY A 197 -5.07 -19.70 16.74
C GLY A 197 -4.91 -20.62 17.94
N SER A 198 -4.27 -21.79 17.75
CA SER A 198 -3.74 -22.62 18.85
C SER A 198 -2.62 -21.92 19.62
N TYR A 199 -1.96 -20.96 18.98
CA TYR A 199 -0.96 -20.06 19.56
C TYR A 199 -1.24 -18.61 19.16
N LEU A 200 -0.62 -17.66 19.87
CA LEU A 200 -0.72 -16.24 19.54
C LEU A 200 0.13 -15.94 18.30
N ALA A 201 -0.47 -15.34 17.28
CA ALA A 201 0.24 -14.73 16.16
C ALA A 201 0.17 -13.20 16.29
N LEU A 202 1.28 -12.52 16.05
CA LEU A 202 1.42 -11.08 16.22
C LEU A 202 2.21 -10.45 15.08
N THR A 203 1.91 -9.18 14.80
CA THR A 203 2.77 -8.24 14.05
C THR A 203 3.37 -8.78 12.76
N PRO A 204 2.54 -9.23 11.80
CA PRO A 204 3.00 -9.82 10.56
C PRO A 204 3.68 -8.79 9.65
N ARG A 205 4.59 -9.26 8.80
CA ARG A 205 5.27 -8.48 7.76
C ARG A 205 5.41 -9.30 6.48
N PHE A 206 4.97 -8.75 5.37
CA PHE A 206 5.20 -9.33 4.05
C PHE A 206 6.68 -9.26 3.68
N SER A 207 7.16 -10.32 3.02
CA SER A 207 8.40 -10.26 2.27
C SER A 207 8.19 -9.43 0.99
N PRO A 208 9.09 -8.48 0.66
CA PRO A 208 9.03 -7.75 -0.61
C PRO A 208 9.47 -8.62 -1.80
N ALA A 209 10.19 -9.72 -1.56
CA ALA A 209 10.79 -10.55 -2.60
C ALA A 209 10.07 -11.88 -2.85
N ALA A 210 9.21 -12.32 -1.92
CA ALA A 210 8.55 -13.61 -1.98
C ALA A 210 7.12 -13.55 -1.44
N GLN A 211 6.30 -14.54 -1.82
CA GLN A 211 4.96 -14.74 -1.26
C GLN A 211 5.05 -15.36 0.14
N GLU A 212 5.70 -14.63 1.07
CA GLU A 212 6.01 -15.07 2.41
C GLU A 212 5.64 -14.00 3.45
N VAL A 213 5.28 -14.43 4.65
CA VAL A 213 5.02 -13.56 5.80
C VAL A 213 5.91 -13.97 6.97
N ALA A 214 6.68 -13.01 7.50
CA ALA A 214 7.29 -13.14 8.81
C ALA A 214 6.28 -12.71 9.88
N TYR A 215 6.14 -13.49 10.95
CA TYR A 215 5.31 -13.10 12.08
C TYR A 215 5.90 -13.60 13.40
N LEU A 216 5.56 -12.89 14.47
CA LEU A 216 5.95 -13.25 15.83
C LEU A 216 4.90 -14.21 16.40
N SER A 217 5.35 -15.24 17.11
CA SER A 217 4.47 -16.10 17.89
C SER A 217 4.99 -16.35 19.30
N TYR A 218 4.06 -16.45 20.24
CA TYR A 218 4.32 -16.92 21.59
C TYR A 218 3.73 -18.31 21.76
N ASN A 219 4.61 -19.28 21.98
CA ASN A 219 4.26 -20.61 22.48
C ASN A 219 4.98 -20.81 23.80
N ASN A 220 4.26 -20.85 24.92
CA ASN A 220 4.81 -21.03 26.27
C ASN A 220 5.90 -20.01 26.66
N THR A 221 5.64 -18.72 26.42
CA THR A 221 6.40 -17.51 26.85
C THR A 221 7.62 -17.07 26.03
N VAL A 222 8.22 -17.94 25.21
CA VAL A 222 9.38 -17.54 24.39
C VAL A 222 8.92 -16.97 23.03
N PRO A 223 9.29 -15.74 22.66
CA PRO A 223 9.01 -15.17 21.36
C PRO A 223 9.82 -15.89 20.26
N ARG A 224 9.12 -16.37 19.24
CA ARG A 224 9.69 -17.01 18.04
C ARG A 224 9.29 -16.28 16.79
N ILE A 225 10.23 -16.12 15.85
CA ILE A 225 9.89 -15.66 14.51
C ILE A 225 9.61 -16.88 13.63
N PHE A 226 8.46 -16.84 12.97
CA PHE A 226 8.05 -17.79 11.95
C PHE A 226 8.08 -17.13 10.58
N LEU A 227 8.49 -17.88 9.57
CA LEU A 227 8.29 -17.58 8.17
C LEU A 227 7.19 -18.49 7.63
N LEU A 228 6.14 -17.90 7.05
CA LEU A 228 5.03 -18.61 6.43
C LEU A 228 5.05 -18.38 4.93
N ASP A 229 5.24 -19.45 4.16
CA ASP A 229 5.04 -19.45 2.72
C ASP A 229 3.54 -19.45 2.40
N LEU A 230 3.06 -18.45 1.68
CA LEU A 230 1.62 -18.25 1.40
C LEU A 230 1.10 -19.16 0.28
N ASN A 231 1.97 -19.71 -0.55
CA ASN A 231 1.58 -20.60 -1.63
C ASN A 231 1.34 -22.02 -1.11
N THR A 232 2.20 -22.48 -0.21
CA THR A 232 2.21 -23.85 0.32
C THR A 232 1.62 -23.96 1.72
N GLY A 233 1.55 -22.87 2.47
CA GLY A 233 1.15 -22.86 3.89
C GLY A 233 2.23 -23.40 4.84
N LYS A 234 3.43 -23.72 4.34
CA LYS A 234 4.52 -24.24 5.17
C LYS A 234 5.09 -23.17 6.10
N GLN A 235 5.33 -23.55 7.34
CA GLN A 235 5.92 -22.69 8.37
C GLN A 235 7.36 -23.13 8.67
N LYS A 236 8.29 -22.18 8.69
CA LYS A 236 9.68 -22.36 9.11
C LYS A 236 9.94 -21.52 10.36
N ILE A 237 10.49 -22.12 11.40
CA ILE A 237 10.96 -21.41 12.59
C ILE A 237 12.35 -20.85 12.29
N LEU A 238 12.55 -19.55 12.51
CA LEU A 238 13.88 -18.93 12.39
C LEU A 238 14.73 -19.09 13.64
N GLY A 239 14.09 -19.15 14.81
CA GLY A 239 14.76 -19.32 16.10
C GLY A 239 13.99 -18.66 17.24
N ASP A 240 14.58 -18.75 18.43
CA ASP A 240 14.14 -18.07 19.64
C ASP A 240 14.83 -16.71 19.74
N PHE A 241 14.08 -15.66 20.06
CA PHE A 241 14.60 -14.28 20.14
C PHE A 241 14.29 -13.65 21.49
N PRO A 242 14.91 -14.13 22.58
CA PRO A 242 14.66 -13.61 23.91
C PRO A 242 14.94 -12.10 23.96
N GLY A 243 14.05 -11.36 24.64
CA GLY A 243 14.15 -9.91 24.75
C GLY A 243 13.69 -9.14 23.51
N MET A 244 13.10 -9.77 22.49
CA MET A 244 12.54 -9.04 21.35
C MET A 244 11.52 -7.99 21.80
N THR A 245 11.74 -6.74 21.38
CA THR A 245 10.87 -5.61 21.71
C THR A 245 10.00 -5.16 20.55
N PHE A 246 10.41 -5.48 19.31
CA PHE A 246 9.66 -5.15 18.12
C PHE A 246 9.89 -6.18 17.01
N SER A 247 8.87 -6.39 16.20
CA SER A 247 8.87 -7.45 15.18
C SER A 247 9.75 -7.14 13.98
N PRO A 248 10.31 -8.17 13.34
CA PRO A 248 11.30 -8.00 12.29
C PRO A 248 10.68 -7.39 11.03
N ARG A 249 11.42 -6.55 10.32
CA ARG A 249 11.08 -6.09 8.95
C ARG A 249 12.10 -6.59 7.94
N TYR A 250 11.64 -6.96 6.76
CA TYR A 250 12.52 -7.39 5.67
C TYR A 250 13.36 -6.24 5.11
N SER A 251 14.58 -6.56 4.68
CA SER A 251 15.30 -5.73 3.71
C SER A 251 14.56 -5.70 2.37
N PRO A 252 14.75 -4.67 1.53
CA PRO A 252 14.05 -4.54 0.25
C PRO A 252 14.28 -5.72 -0.71
N ASP A 253 15.45 -6.35 -0.63
CA ASP A 253 15.80 -7.56 -1.39
C ASP A 253 15.25 -8.87 -0.79
N GLY A 254 14.58 -8.80 0.37
CA GLY A 254 14.01 -9.93 1.09
C GLY A 254 15.03 -10.89 1.72
N LYS A 255 16.34 -10.60 1.68
CA LYS A 255 17.38 -11.52 2.16
C LYS A 255 17.72 -11.39 3.64
N LYS A 256 17.26 -10.31 4.28
CA LYS A 256 17.58 -10.00 5.67
C LYS A 256 16.35 -9.54 6.43
N LEU A 257 16.44 -9.64 7.76
CA LEU A 257 15.49 -9.05 8.69
C LEU A 257 16.22 -8.04 9.58
N VAL A 258 15.56 -6.90 9.86
CA VAL A 258 15.98 -5.98 10.92
C VAL A 258 14.99 -6.05 12.07
N MET A 259 15.47 -6.12 13.30
CA MET A 259 14.66 -6.29 14.52
C MET A 259 15.30 -5.57 15.70
N SER A 260 14.56 -5.41 16.81
CA SER A 260 15.10 -4.87 18.05
C SER A 260 15.06 -5.88 19.19
N LEU A 261 16.17 -6.02 19.90
CA LEU A 261 16.33 -6.96 21.01
C LEU A 261 16.79 -6.20 22.25
N ALA A 262 16.13 -6.44 23.37
CA ALA A 262 16.50 -5.95 24.68
C ALA A 262 17.39 -6.95 25.43
N LYS A 263 18.47 -6.44 26.01
CA LYS A 263 19.37 -7.18 26.87
C LYS A 263 19.79 -6.30 28.05
N ASN A 264 19.54 -6.76 29.27
CA ASN A 264 19.90 -6.07 30.50
C ASN A 264 19.42 -4.60 30.57
N GLY A 265 18.20 -4.33 30.09
CA GLY A 265 17.61 -2.99 30.08
C GLY A 265 17.97 -2.12 28.88
N ASN A 266 18.96 -2.51 28.07
CA ASN A 266 19.32 -1.83 26.81
C ASN A 266 18.58 -2.45 25.62
N THR A 267 18.07 -1.66 24.67
CA THR A 267 17.49 -2.18 23.43
C THR A 267 18.30 -1.71 22.23
N ASP A 268 18.76 -2.67 21.42
CA ASP A 268 19.51 -2.39 20.21
C ASP A 268 18.86 -2.98 18.96
N ILE A 269 19.24 -2.43 17.82
CA ILE A 269 18.82 -2.92 16.52
C ILE A 269 19.81 -3.97 16.02
N TYR A 270 19.29 -5.08 15.51
CA TYR A 270 20.05 -6.18 14.92
C TYR A 270 19.56 -6.46 13.50
N GLU A 271 20.49 -6.89 12.64
CA GLU A 271 20.24 -7.41 11.30
C GLU A 271 20.52 -8.91 11.28
N MET A 272 19.60 -9.70 10.73
CA MET A 272 19.74 -11.14 10.51
C MET A 272 19.83 -11.41 9.02
N ASN A 273 20.80 -12.20 8.57
CA ASN A 273 20.80 -12.77 7.23
C ASN A 273 19.96 -14.06 7.22
N LEU A 274 18.97 -14.17 6.32
CA LEU A 274 18.01 -15.29 6.32
C LEU A 274 18.57 -16.61 5.76
N GLU A 275 19.63 -16.55 4.97
CA GLU A 275 20.30 -17.72 4.40
C GLU A 275 21.23 -18.38 5.42
N THR A 276 22.08 -17.57 6.06
CA THR A 276 23.10 -18.03 7.01
C THR A 276 22.65 -18.01 8.47
N LEU A 277 21.50 -17.39 8.75
CA LEU A 277 20.95 -17.13 10.08
C LEU A 277 21.88 -16.31 11.00
N LYS A 278 22.94 -15.69 10.44
CA LYS A 278 23.88 -14.88 11.21
C LYS A 278 23.26 -13.55 11.62
N MET A 279 23.44 -13.19 12.89
CA MET A 279 23.01 -11.93 13.49
C MET A 279 24.15 -10.91 13.56
N LYS A 280 23.84 -9.65 13.33
CA LYS A 280 24.77 -8.51 13.44
C LYS A 280 24.09 -7.35 14.18
N ARG A 281 24.69 -6.88 15.27
CA ARG A 281 24.26 -5.66 15.96
C ARG A 281 24.55 -4.43 15.08
N LEU A 282 23.55 -3.56 14.92
CA LEU A 282 23.65 -2.33 14.12
C LEU A 282 23.84 -1.09 14.98
N THR A 283 23.17 -0.99 16.12
CA THR A 283 23.27 0.15 17.03
C THR A 283 23.96 -0.23 18.35
N PHE A 284 24.62 0.75 18.97
CA PHE A 284 25.44 0.57 20.17
C PHE A 284 25.21 1.68 21.20
N TYR A 285 24.01 2.26 21.20
CA TYR A 285 23.66 3.36 22.09
C TYR A 285 23.13 2.79 23.42
N ASP A 286 23.52 3.43 24.53
CA ASP A 286 23.06 3.09 25.87
C ASP A 286 21.68 3.69 26.14
N GLY A 287 20.65 2.98 25.71
CA GLY A 287 19.24 3.32 25.88
C GLY A 287 18.34 2.43 25.02
N ILE A 288 17.29 3.02 24.44
CA ILE A 288 16.34 2.28 23.62
C ILE A 288 16.47 2.71 22.17
N ASP A 289 16.87 1.77 21.29
CA ASP A 289 16.75 1.86 19.84
C ASP A 289 15.80 0.74 19.35
N THR A 290 14.64 1.10 18.78
CA THR A 290 13.56 0.14 18.46
C THR A 290 12.81 0.47 17.17
N ALA A 291 11.89 -0.42 16.78
CA ALA A 291 11.02 -0.31 15.61
C ALA A 291 11.73 0.07 14.29
N PRO A 292 12.79 -0.65 13.89
CA PRO A 292 13.54 -0.35 12.68
C PRO A 292 12.75 -0.62 11.40
N SER A 293 13.00 0.16 10.35
CA SER A 293 12.53 -0.06 8.98
C SER A 293 13.58 0.36 7.96
N TYR A 294 13.82 -0.45 6.93
CA TYR A 294 14.72 -0.09 5.83
C TYR A 294 14.15 1.03 4.96
N SER A 295 15.03 1.82 4.36
CA SER A 295 14.75 2.57 3.13
C SER A 295 14.58 1.61 1.94
N PRO A 296 13.83 1.98 0.90
CA PRO A 296 13.58 1.09 -0.24
C PRO A 296 14.84 0.77 -1.06
N ASP A 297 15.87 1.61 -0.99
CA ASP A 297 17.19 1.34 -1.59
C ASP A 297 18.09 0.44 -0.74
N GLY A 298 17.72 0.19 0.53
CA GLY A 298 18.48 -0.63 1.46
C GLY A 298 19.73 0.04 2.05
N ASP A 299 19.97 1.32 1.79
CA ASP A 299 21.16 2.03 2.27
C ASP A 299 21.01 2.60 3.70
N PHE A 300 19.76 2.73 4.16
CA PHE A 300 19.41 3.34 5.44
C PHE A 300 18.41 2.48 6.22
N ILE A 301 18.39 2.71 7.53
CA ILE A 301 17.26 2.33 8.39
C ILE A 301 16.73 3.57 9.09
N THR A 302 15.41 3.67 9.22
CA THR A 302 14.74 4.57 10.17
C THR A 302 14.36 3.79 11.42
N PHE A 303 14.40 4.43 12.58
CA PHE A 303 14.09 3.78 13.86
C PHE A 303 13.73 4.81 14.95
N GLU A 304 13.11 4.32 16.02
CA GLU A 304 12.81 5.08 17.22
C GLU A 304 14.00 5.04 18.18
N SER A 305 14.36 6.17 18.79
CA SER A 305 15.39 6.23 19.83
C SER A 305 15.09 7.28 20.90
N ASP A 306 15.46 6.99 22.14
CA ASP A 306 15.34 7.91 23.28
C ASP A 306 16.56 8.79 23.54
N ARG A 307 17.61 8.71 22.71
CA ARG A 307 18.90 9.43 22.88
C ARG A 307 18.86 10.96 22.96
N SER A 308 17.70 11.57 22.75
CA SER A 308 17.45 13.00 22.98
C SER A 308 16.55 13.25 24.20
N GLY A 309 16.57 12.35 25.20
CA GLY A 309 15.76 12.42 26.42
C GLY A 309 14.28 12.02 26.24
N SER A 310 13.83 11.77 25.02
CA SER A 310 12.48 11.27 24.70
C SER A 310 12.48 10.54 23.37
N GLN A 311 11.45 9.72 23.12
CA GLN A 311 11.28 8.95 21.87
C GLN A 311 11.19 9.87 20.64
N LYS A 312 12.19 9.78 19.77
CA LYS A 312 12.29 10.50 18.50
C LYS A 312 12.65 9.54 17.37
N ILE A 313 12.51 9.99 16.13
CA ILE A 313 12.85 9.21 14.95
C ILE A 313 14.23 9.61 14.47
N TYR A 314 15.03 8.60 14.15
CA TYR A 314 16.37 8.73 13.61
C TYR A 314 16.50 7.91 12.34
N ILE A 315 17.44 8.33 11.49
CA ILE A 315 17.89 7.58 10.34
C ILE A 315 19.36 7.23 10.55
N MET A 316 19.73 5.99 10.25
CA MET A 316 21.10 5.52 10.22
C MET A 316 21.47 5.09 8.80
N ASN A 317 22.62 5.57 8.32
CA ASN A 317 23.21 5.04 7.10
C ASN A 317 23.97 3.74 7.41
N LEU A 318 23.61 2.65 6.74
CA LEU A 318 24.14 1.33 7.07
C LEU A 318 25.62 1.15 6.70
N LYS A 319 26.12 1.90 5.72
CA LYS A 319 27.52 1.87 5.27
C LYS A 319 28.43 2.68 6.20
N THR A 320 28.11 3.95 6.42
CA THR A 320 28.93 4.90 7.20
C THR A 320 28.69 4.84 8.70
N LYS A 321 27.63 4.15 9.13
CA LYS A 321 27.17 4.08 10.53
C LYS A 321 26.75 5.42 11.14
N LYS A 322 26.70 6.49 10.34
CA LYS A 322 26.24 7.81 10.79
C LYS A 322 24.75 7.76 11.11
N VAL A 323 24.38 8.37 12.23
CA VAL A 323 23.01 8.46 12.71
C VAL A 323 22.59 9.91 12.82
N LYS A 324 21.38 10.23 12.35
CA LYS A 324 20.82 11.58 12.34
C LYS A 324 19.40 11.56 12.87
N ARG A 325 19.06 12.51 13.75
CA ARG A 325 17.68 12.76 14.19
C ARG A 325 16.90 13.45 13.08
N ILE A 326 15.66 13.03 12.85
CA ILE A 326 14.78 13.65 11.84
C ILE A 326 13.49 14.23 12.42
N SER A 327 13.04 13.80 13.61
CA SER A 327 11.83 14.37 14.22
C SER A 327 12.14 15.43 15.28
N PHE A 328 11.59 16.64 15.13
CA PHE A 328 11.88 17.78 16.01
C PHE A 328 10.65 18.34 16.73
N GLY A 329 9.44 17.92 16.38
CA GLY A 329 8.23 18.36 17.05
C GLY A 329 8.03 17.81 18.47
N LYS A 330 6.98 18.30 19.11
CA LYS A 330 6.54 17.91 20.46
C LYS A 330 5.94 16.50 20.46
N GLY A 331 5.99 15.81 21.59
CA GLY A 331 5.43 14.46 21.76
C GLY A 331 6.44 13.35 21.55
N LYS A 332 5.97 12.12 21.69
CA LYS A 332 6.73 10.88 21.51
C LYS A 332 6.47 10.32 20.11
N TYR A 333 7.52 9.94 19.39
CA TYR A 333 7.41 9.40 18.04
C TYR A 333 7.77 7.92 18.06
N ALA A 334 6.98 7.09 17.38
CA ALA A 334 7.10 5.65 17.40
C ALA A 334 6.79 5.02 16.04
N THR A 335 7.25 3.78 15.85
CA THR A 335 6.95 2.95 14.67
C THR A 335 7.17 3.62 13.30
N PRO A 336 8.36 4.21 13.05
CA PRO A 336 8.64 4.82 11.75
C PRO A 336 8.71 3.77 10.63
N VAL A 337 8.13 4.07 9.47
CA VAL A 337 8.13 3.20 8.30
C VAL A 337 8.42 4.00 7.05
N TRP A 338 9.47 3.61 6.32
CA TRP A 338 9.83 4.24 5.07
C TRP A 338 8.81 3.94 3.98
N SER A 339 8.44 4.96 3.21
CA SER A 339 7.61 4.82 2.00
C SER A 339 8.36 3.97 0.97
N PRO A 340 7.67 3.08 0.22
CA PRO A 340 8.28 2.37 -0.90
C PRO A 340 8.82 3.31 -2.00
N ARG A 341 8.36 4.57 -2.03
CA ARG A 341 8.89 5.61 -2.94
C ARG A 341 10.19 6.26 -2.45
N GLY A 342 10.57 6.06 -1.19
CA GLY A 342 11.80 6.59 -0.59
C GLY A 342 11.71 8.05 -0.11
N ASP A 343 10.66 8.77 -0.47
CA ASP A 343 10.47 10.20 -0.20
C ASP A 343 10.01 10.52 1.23
N LEU A 344 9.13 9.69 1.78
CA LEU A 344 8.45 9.92 3.05
C LEU A 344 8.72 8.83 4.08
N ILE A 345 8.56 9.19 5.35
CA ILE A 345 8.50 8.29 6.50
C ILE A 345 7.15 8.50 7.20
N ALA A 346 6.34 7.45 7.26
CA ALA A 346 5.15 7.41 8.11
C ALA A 346 5.54 7.06 9.53
N PHE A 347 4.80 7.57 10.52
CA PHE A 347 5.07 7.30 11.92
C PHE A 347 3.81 7.43 12.77
N THR A 348 3.87 6.81 13.94
CA THR A 348 2.94 7.06 15.04
C THR A 348 3.51 8.15 15.93
N LYS A 349 2.64 9.02 16.46
CA LYS A 349 3.01 10.04 17.43
C LYS A 349 2.01 10.06 18.57
N LEU A 350 2.49 10.14 19.81
CA LEU A 350 1.69 10.34 21.01
C LEU A 350 1.88 11.77 21.53
N LEU A 351 0.81 12.53 21.59
CA LEU A 351 0.82 13.91 22.08
C LEU A 351 -0.52 14.25 22.74
N GLY A 352 -0.48 14.73 23.98
CA GLY A 352 -1.69 15.15 24.70
C GLY A 352 -2.69 14.01 24.97
N GLY A 353 -2.22 12.76 25.04
CA GLY A 353 -3.08 11.58 25.26
C GLY A 353 -3.81 11.07 24.01
N GLU A 354 -3.58 11.67 22.85
CA GLU A 354 -4.05 11.16 21.55
C GLU A 354 -2.89 10.58 20.74
N PHE A 355 -3.22 9.60 19.90
CA PHE A 355 -2.31 9.04 18.93
C PHE A 355 -2.59 9.62 17.55
N TYR A 356 -1.52 9.76 16.76
CA TYR A 356 -1.54 10.34 15.44
C TYR A 356 -0.80 9.42 14.48
N ILE A 357 -1.31 9.28 13.26
CA ILE A 357 -0.52 8.85 12.11
C ILE A 357 -0.04 10.11 11.41
N GLY A 358 1.27 10.26 11.28
CA GLY A 358 1.91 11.37 10.60
C GLY A 358 2.86 10.90 9.51
N VAL A 359 3.25 11.85 8.66
CA VAL A 359 4.28 11.67 7.64
C VAL A 359 5.24 12.85 7.64
N MET A 360 6.49 12.60 7.29
CA MET A 360 7.52 13.63 7.07
C MET A 360 8.45 13.18 5.95
N TYR A 361 9.19 14.11 5.33
CA TYR A 361 10.25 13.75 4.39
C TYR A 361 11.40 13.03 5.11
N ALA A 362 12.17 12.23 4.38
CA ALA A 362 13.34 11.54 4.93
C ALA A 362 14.40 12.49 5.53
N ASP A 363 14.42 13.77 5.16
CA ASP A 363 15.30 14.78 5.77
C ASP A 363 14.76 15.38 7.09
N GLY A 364 13.52 15.03 7.47
CA GLY A 364 12.80 15.50 8.64
C GLY A 364 11.86 16.70 8.41
N LYS A 365 11.84 17.28 7.21
CA LYS A 365 10.97 18.42 6.89
C LYS A 365 9.53 17.98 6.61
N GLY A 366 8.62 18.96 6.60
CA GLY A 366 7.24 18.74 6.15
C GLY A 366 6.43 17.80 7.03
N GLU A 367 6.75 17.73 8.34
CA GLU A 367 5.97 16.93 9.28
C GLU A 367 4.50 17.37 9.25
N ARG A 368 3.61 16.42 9.00
CA ARG A 368 2.15 16.64 9.00
C ARG A 368 1.40 15.42 9.49
N VAL A 369 0.24 15.64 10.06
CA VAL A 369 -0.69 14.59 10.52
C VAL A 369 -1.63 14.23 9.38
N VAL A 370 -1.86 12.93 9.16
CA VAL A 370 -2.90 12.44 8.25
C VAL A 370 -4.13 11.96 9.03
N TYR A 371 -3.96 11.39 10.22
CA TYR A 371 -5.08 10.90 11.03
C TYR A 371 -4.77 10.97 12.53
N LYS A 372 -5.82 11.09 13.35
CA LYS A 372 -5.70 11.02 14.82
C LYS A 372 -6.91 10.35 15.48
N SER A 373 -6.69 9.70 16.61
CA SER A 373 -7.73 9.04 17.41
C SER A 373 -7.20 8.71 18.81
N TYR A 374 -8.00 8.01 19.61
CA TYR A 374 -7.61 7.55 20.94
C TYR A 374 -6.43 6.59 20.93
N LEU A 375 -6.41 5.62 20.01
CA LEU A 375 -5.27 4.74 19.77
C LEU A 375 -5.17 4.45 18.27
N VAL A 376 -4.08 4.88 17.63
CA VAL A 376 -3.76 4.58 16.22
C VAL A 376 -2.29 4.25 16.10
N GLU A 377 -1.98 3.05 15.63
CA GLU A 377 -0.59 2.63 15.48
C GLU A 377 -0.37 1.68 14.30
N GLY A 378 0.90 1.35 14.07
CA GLY A 378 1.34 0.36 13.09
C GLY A 378 1.07 0.79 11.64
N PRO A 379 1.56 1.96 11.19
CA PRO A 379 1.39 2.36 9.79
C PRO A 379 2.04 1.35 8.85
N SER A 380 1.37 1.07 7.74
CA SER A 380 1.84 0.24 6.63
C SER A 380 1.45 0.87 5.30
N TRP A 381 2.43 1.11 4.44
CA TRP A 381 2.23 1.72 3.13
C TRP A 381 1.61 0.75 2.12
N SER A 382 0.72 1.24 1.26
CA SER A 382 0.40 0.60 -0.01
C SER A 382 1.66 0.51 -0.89
N PRO A 383 1.73 -0.43 -1.84
CA PRO A 383 2.95 -0.67 -2.64
C PRO A 383 3.41 0.53 -3.47
N ASN A 384 2.48 1.43 -3.84
CA ASN A 384 2.80 2.67 -4.54
C ASN A 384 3.09 3.87 -3.61
N GLY A 385 3.03 3.68 -2.28
CA GLY A 385 3.28 4.73 -1.29
C GLY A 385 2.20 5.81 -1.19
N ARG A 386 0.98 5.56 -1.72
CA ARG A 386 -0.12 6.54 -1.75
C ARG A 386 -1.04 6.47 -0.54
N VAL A 387 -1.24 5.27 0.01
CA VAL A 387 -2.19 4.97 1.09
C VAL A 387 -1.47 4.35 2.26
N ILE A 388 -1.93 4.64 3.47
CA ILE A 388 -1.40 4.06 4.71
C ILE A 388 -2.51 3.30 5.40
N ALA A 389 -2.33 1.98 5.58
CA ALA A 389 -3.12 1.17 6.50
C ALA A 389 -2.56 1.29 7.92
N PHE A 390 -3.44 1.27 8.92
CA PHE A 390 -3.09 1.31 10.34
C PHE A 390 -4.25 0.72 11.15
N TYR A 391 -4.02 0.30 12.39
CA TYR A 391 -5.13 -0.08 13.26
C TYR A 391 -5.57 1.10 14.13
N ASN A 392 -6.86 1.11 14.49
CA ASN A 392 -7.52 2.18 15.22
C ASN A 392 -8.44 1.62 16.31
N GLN A 393 -8.37 2.22 17.49
CA GLN A 393 -9.44 2.20 18.48
C GLN A 393 -9.86 3.63 18.82
N SER A 394 -11.17 3.85 18.89
CA SER A 394 -11.76 5.15 19.22
C SER A 394 -12.35 5.10 20.63
N LYS A 395 -12.31 6.22 21.33
CA LYS A 395 -12.92 6.39 22.66
C LYS A 395 -14.24 7.13 22.51
N PHE A 396 -15.33 6.51 22.95
CA PHE A 396 -16.67 7.09 22.92
C PHE A 396 -16.98 7.82 24.23
N SER A 397 -18.05 8.64 24.21
CA SER A 397 -18.60 9.27 25.41
C SER A 397 -18.94 8.17 26.45
N GLY A 398 -18.56 8.38 27.71
CA GLY A 398 -18.64 7.37 28.78
C GLY A 398 -17.40 6.46 28.92
N GLY A 399 -16.31 6.74 28.19
CA GLY A 399 -15.03 6.05 28.38
C GLY A 399 -14.90 4.69 27.71
N LYS A 400 -15.96 4.21 27.03
CA LYS A 400 -15.94 2.97 26.25
C LYS A 400 -14.97 3.08 25.07
N ILE A 401 -14.07 2.11 24.95
CA ILE A 401 -13.11 2.02 23.84
C ILE A 401 -13.65 1.03 22.80
N SER A 402 -13.60 1.40 21.53
CA SER A 402 -14.00 0.52 20.43
C SER A 402 -13.09 -0.71 20.33
N ASN A 403 -13.59 -1.77 19.71
CA ASN A 403 -12.71 -2.84 19.24
C ASN A 403 -11.68 -2.32 18.22
N PRO A 404 -10.52 -2.99 18.09
CA PRO A 404 -9.53 -2.63 17.09
C PRO A 404 -10.06 -2.95 15.69
N LYS A 405 -9.84 -2.00 14.78
CA LYS A 405 -10.19 -2.10 13.36
C LYS A 405 -9.02 -1.60 12.54
N VAL A 406 -8.78 -2.14 11.35
CA VAL A 406 -7.85 -1.52 10.40
C VAL A 406 -8.56 -0.50 9.51
N LYS A 407 -7.96 0.67 9.41
CA LYS A 407 -8.37 1.76 8.53
C LYS A 407 -7.26 2.05 7.54
N MET A 408 -7.63 2.70 6.45
CA MET A 408 -6.72 3.14 5.41
C MET A 408 -6.99 4.61 5.13
N ILE A 409 -5.94 5.39 4.97
CA ILE A 409 -6.05 6.81 4.62
C ILE A 409 -5.05 7.15 3.54
N ASP A 410 -5.47 7.97 2.58
CA ASP A 410 -4.56 8.48 1.57
C ASP A 410 -3.65 9.58 2.15
N LEU A 411 -2.60 9.92 1.41
CA LEU A 411 -1.66 10.95 1.85
C LEU A 411 -2.28 12.33 2.04
N THR A 412 -3.43 12.66 1.43
CA THR A 412 -4.07 13.97 1.65
C THR A 412 -4.75 14.07 3.02
N GLY A 413 -5.04 12.93 3.65
CA GLY A 413 -5.76 12.87 4.92
C GLY A 413 -7.28 12.98 4.79
N ILE A 414 -7.82 12.93 3.57
CA ILE A 414 -9.26 13.14 3.31
C ILE A 414 -9.98 11.80 3.05
N ASN A 415 -9.37 10.90 2.29
CA ASN A 415 -9.99 9.65 1.88
C ASN A 415 -9.76 8.54 2.93
N LEU A 416 -10.34 8.73 4.11
CA LEU A 416 -10.34 7.73 5.18
C LEU A 416 -11.39 6.65 4.92
N ARG A 417 -10.97 5.39 4.95
CA ARG A 417 -11.84 4.22 4.81
C ARG A 417 -11.53 3.16 5.86
N GLU A 418 -12.54 2.38 6.21
CA GLU A 418 -12.38 1.19 7.04
C GLU A 418 -12.17 -0.04 6.15
N LEU A 419 -11.27 -0.95 6.54
CA LEU A 419 -11.20 -2.28 5.95
C LEU A 419 -12.22 -3.16 6.66
N VAL A 420 -13.27 -3.58 5.96
CA VAL A 420 -14.30 -4.46 6.54
C VAL A 420 -13.73 -5.85 6.71
N THR A 421 -13.60 -6.29 7.96
CA THR A 421 -13.07 -7.62 8.32
C THR A 421 -14.13 -8.43 9.09
N PRO A 422 -14.11 -9.78 9.03
CA PRO A 422 -15.09 -10.62 9.74
C PRO A 422 -15.00 -10.55 11.27
N SER A 423 -13.93 -9.98 11.81
CA SER A 423 -13.63 -9.88 13.24
C SER A 423 -12.79 -8.63 13.50
N ASP A 424 -12.53 -8.33 14.76
CA ASP A 424 -11.63 -7.26 15.16
C ASP A 424 -10.25 -7.44 14.50
N ALA A 425 -9.60 -6.34 14.13
CA ALA A 425 -8.41 -6.38 13.29
C ALA A 425 -7.34 -5.37 13.76
N SER A 426 -6.11 -5.86 13.92
CA SER A 426 -4.94 -5.07 14.34
C SER A 426 -3.69 -5.41 13.51
N ASP A 427 -2.64 -4.62 13.69
CA ASP A 427 -1.30 -4.86 13.11
C ASP A 427 -1.28 -5.16 11.60
N PRO A 428 -1.84 -4.30 10.74
CA PRO A 428 -1.82 -4.54 9.31
C PRO A 428 -0.40 -4.49 8.73
N ALA A 429 -0.14 -5.32 7.73
CA ALA A 429 0.97 -5.19 6.80
C ALA A 429 0.44 -5.36 5.38
N TRP A 430 0.74 -4.39 4.52
CA TRP A 430 0.31 -4.35 3.13
C TRP A 430 1.36 -5.06 2.25
N SER A 431 0.91 -5.86 1.29
CA SER A 431 1.80 -6.55 0.35
C SER A 431 2.31 -5.64 -0.77
N GLY A 432 3.34 -6.10 -1.46
CA GLY A 432 3.61 -5.69 -2.84
C GLY A 432 2.44 -6.03 -3.78
N LEU A 433 2.55 -5.62 -5.05
CA LEU A 433 1.68 -6.15 -6.10
C LEU A 433 1.89 -7.66 -6.25
N LEU A 434 0.85 -8.39 -6.61
CA LEU A 434 0.95 -9.83 -6.82
C LEU A 434 1.72 -10.15 -8.12
N PRO A 435 2.56 -11.21 -8.13
CA PRO A 435 3.41 -11.57 -9.27
C PRO A 435 2.66 -12.22 -10.44
#